data_AF-A0A1H4FF71-F1
#
_entry.id   AF-A0A1H4FF71-F1
#
_cell.length_a   1.000
_cell.length_b   1.000
_cell.length_c   1.000
_cell.angle_alpha   90.00
_cell.angle_beta   90.00
_cell.angle_gamma   90.00
#
_symmetry.space_group_name_H-M   'P 1'
#
loop_
_entity.id
_entity.type
_entity.pdbx_description
1 polymer ?
#
loop_
_entity_poly.entity_id
_entity_poly.type
_entity_poly.pdbx_seq_one_letter_code
_entity_poly.pdbx_strand_id
1 'polypeptide(L)'
;NSYFKVYMSDVGLLRKKSNINYRTILDGDAAFIHFKGALTENYVMVQLCSMGIQSYFWRTKADAELDFLTDYEGVLLPIEVKAADNTKAKSLHLFCNRYKPKIAVKTSLKNVGDIMDGETHIWSIPLYVLFRLKGHIFHEMNWKNNQ
;
A
#
# COMPACT_ATOMS: atom_id res chain seq x y z
N ASN A 1 15.27 -16.13 11.76
CA ASN A 1 15.28 -15.15 10.66
C ASN A 1 14.60 -13.88 11.07
N SER A 2 15.33 -12.78 11.09
CA SER A 2 14.80 -11.42 11.18
C SER A 2 14.48 -10.92 9.77
N TYR A 3 13.25 -10.47 9.54
CA TYR A 3 12.82 -9.87 8.27
C TYR A 3 12.73 -8.35 8.43
N PHE A 4 13.13 -7.62 7.41
CA PHE A 4 12.96 -6.17 7.33
C PHE A 4 12.82 -5.75 5.87
N LYS A 5 12.10 -4.66 5.63
CA LYS A 5 12.01 -4.02 4.31
C LYS A 5 12.81 -2.71 4.33
N VAL A 6 13.52 -2.44 3.23
CA VAL A 6 14.29 -1.20 3.06
C VAL A 6 13.72 -0.44 1.88
N TYR A 7 13.43 0.84 2.10
CA TYR A 7 12.95 1.77 1.10
C TYR A 7 13.91 2.95 0.99
N MET A 8 14.07 3.49 -0.21
CA MET A 8 14.79 4.74 -0.44
C MET A 8 13.88 5.92 -0.11
N SER A 9 14.47 7.03 0.32
CA SER A 9 13.73 8.28 0.59
C SER A 9 13.10 8.90 -0.65
N ASP A 10 13.50 8.48 -1.85
CA ASP A 10 13.00 8.97 -3.13
C ASP A 10 12.94 7.87 -4.18
N VAL A 11 11.89 7.87 -4.99
CA VAL A 11 11.64 6.86 -6.03
C VAL A 11 12.60 6.98 -7.22
N GLY A 12 13.06 8.19 -7.53
CA GLY A 12 14.08 8.46 -8.54
C GLY A 12 15.46 7.98 -8.09
N LEU A 13 15.79 8.14 -6.81
CA LEU A 13 17.00 7.57 -6.21
C LEU A 13 16.99 6.05 -6.23
N LEU A 14 15.87 5.41 -5.87
CA LEU A 14 15.71 3.96 -6.02
C LEU A 14 15.97 3.52 -7.46
N ARG A 15 15.31 4.14 -8.43
CA ARG A 15 15.48 3.86 -9.86
C ARG A 15 16.93 3.97 -10.31
N LYS A 16 17.61 5.05 -9.92
CA LYS A 16 19.01 5.26 -10.30
C LYS A 16 19.94 4.24 -9.66
N LYS A 17 19.70 3.89 -8.39
CA LYS A 17 20.48 2.86 -7.65
C LYS A 17 20.24 1.46 -8.20
N SER A 18 19.04 1.16 -8.68
CA SER A 18 18.71 -0.10 -9.37
C SER A 18 19.26 -0.17 -10.80
N ASN A 19 19.99 0.86 -11.26
CA ASN A 19 20.55 0.95 -12.63
C ASN A 19 19.50 0.81 -13.74
N ILE A 20 18.30 1.34 -13.52
CA ILE A 20 17.22 1.28 -14.51
C ILE A 20 17.20 2.55 -15.34
N ASN A 21 17.10 2.37 -16.66
CA ASN A 21 16.97 3.48 -17.59
C ASN A 21 15.58 4.13 -17.42
N TYR A 22 15.48 5.47 -17.48
CA TYR A 22 14.19 6.13 -17.39
C TYR A 22 13.24 5.73 -18.53
N ARG A 23 13.81 5.42 -19.71
CA ARG A 23 13.06 4.92 -20.87
C ARG A 23 12.33 3.62 -20.56
N THR A 24 12.92 2.72 -19.78
CA THR A 24 12.28 1.48 -19.33
C THR A 24 11.00 1.73 -18.52
N ILE A 25 10.92 2.85 -17.81
CA ILE A 25 9.72 3.25 -17.04
C ILE A 25 8.65 3.84 -17.95
N LEU A 26 9.06 4.65 -18.93
CA LEU A 26 8.15 5.35 -19.84
C LEU A 26 7.61 4.42 -20.94
N ASP A 27 8.47 3.58 -21.49
CA ASP A 27 8.21 2.80 -22.71
C ASP A 27 7.71 1.38 -22.39
N GLY A 28 7.93 0.89 -21.16
CA GLY A 28 7.48 -0.41 -20.69
C GLY A 28 8.20 -1.60 -21.35
N ASP A 29 9.07 -2.28 -20.60
CA ASP A 29 9.75 -3.52 -21.04
C ASP A 29 9.45 -4.67 -20.06
N ALA A 30 9.68 -5.93 -20.44
CA ALA A 30 9.55 -7.10 -19.56
C ALA A 30 10.41 -6.97 -18.29
N ALA A 31 11.59 -6.32 -18.38
CA ALA A 31 12.44 -5.98 -17.24
C ALA A 31 11.77 -4.99 -16.25
N PHE A 32 10.72 -4.27 -16.67
CA PHE A 32 9.97 -3.33 -15.84
C PHE A 32 8.97 -4.03 -14.91
N ILE A 33 8.50 -5.24 -15.21
CA ILE A 33 7.37 -5.85 -14.49
C ILE A 33 7.66 -6.03 -13.00
N HIS A 34 8.82 -6.60 -12.64
CA HIS A 34 9.21 -6.79 -11.24
C HIS A 34 9.61 -5.47 -10.58
N PHE A 35 10.31 -4.59 -11.30
CA PHE A 35 10.71 -3.30 -10.76
C PHE A 35 9.54 -2.37 -10.49
N LYS A 36 8.46 -2.48 -11.28
CA LYS A 36 7.24 -1.68 -11.09
C LYS A 36 6.66 -1.89 -9.69
N GLY A 37 6.70 -3.13 -9.18
CA GLY A 37 6.31 -3.46 -7.80
C GLY A 37 7.11 -2.68 -6.77
N ALA A 38 8.44 -2.87 -6.75
CA ALA A 38 9.35 -2.19 -5.82
C ALA A 38 9.25 -0.65 -5.89
N LEU A 39 9.14 -0.10 -7.11
CA LEU A 39 8.97 1.34 -7.30
C LEU A 39 7.63 1.84 -6.73
N THR A 40 6.56 1.07 -6.90
CA THR A 40 5.22 1.42 -6.40
C THR A 40 5.16 1.33 -4.88
N GLU A 41 5.72 0.27 -4.28
CA GLU A 41 5.83 0.17 -2.82
C GLU A 41 6.67 1.31 -2.23
N ASN A 42 7.82 1.63 -2.85
CA ASN A 42 8.64 2.76 -2.39
C ASN A 42 7.90 4.09 -2.52
N TYR A 43 7.11 4.30 -3.59
CA TYR A 43 6.26 5.48 -3.71
C TYR A 43 5.27 5.56 -2.55
N VAL A 44 4.57 4.47 -2.25
CA VAL A 44 3.59 4.40 -1.16
C VAL A 44 4.27 4.68 0.19
N MET A 45 5.44 4.09 0.47
CA MET A 45 6.18 4.37 1.70
C MET A 45 6.56 5.85 1.82
N VAL A 46 7.03 6.49 0.73
CA VAL A 46 7.34 7.93 0.73
C VAL A 46 6.09 8.77 1.02
N GLN A 47 4.93 8.42 0.43
CA GLN A 47 3.67 9.11 0.73
C GLN A 47 3.26 8.95 2.20
N LEU A 48 3.34 7.73 2.75
CA LEU A 48 3.01 7.47 4.16
C LEU A 48 3.92 8.27 5.10
N CYS A 49 5.24 8.26 4.86
CA CYS A 49 6.19 9.08 5.60
C CYS A 49 5.86 10.58 5.51
N SER A 50 5.53 11.09 4.31
CA SER A 50 5.19 12.50 4.12
C SER A 50 3.92 12.92 4.87
N MET A 51 3.01 11.97 5.11
CA MET A 51 1.82 12.17 5.93
C MET A 51 2.07 11.97 7.43
N GLY A 52 3.31 11.67 7.85
CA GLY A 52 3.64 11.33 9.24
C GLY A 52 3.05 9.99 9.69
N ILE A 53 2.77 9.07 8.75
CA ILE A 53 2.20 7.75 9.05
C ILE A 53 3.35 6.74 9.15
N GLN A 54 3.56 6.22 10.35
CA GLN A 54 4.52 5.15 10.58
C GLN A 54 3.95 3.82 10.11
N SER A 55 4.76 3.04 9.38
CA SER A 55 4.34 1.76 8.80
C SER A 55 5.24 0.61 9.22
N TYR A 56 4.61 -0.56 9.33
CA TYR A 56 5.20 -1.85 9.67
C TYR A 56 4.90 -2.85 8.55
N PHE A 57 5.52 -4.02 8.60
CA PHE A 57 5.16 -5.13 7.71
C PHE A 57 4.56 -6.26 8.53
N TRP A 58 3.73 -7.09 7.89
CA TRP A 58 3.15 -8.28 8.48
C TRP A 58 3.43 -9.49 7.61
N ARG A 59 3.84 -10.60 8.22
CA ARG A 59 4.12 -11.86 7.53
C ARG A 59 3.71 -13.06 8.39
N THR A 60 3.26 -14.13 7.74
CA THR A 60 2.95 -15.41 8.40
C THR A 60 4.05 -16.45 8.15
N LYS A 61 4.03 -17.55 8.92
CA LYS A 61 4.89 -18.72 8.65
C LYS A 61 4.61 -19.39 7.30
N ALA A 62 3.43 -19.16 6.71
CA ALA A 62 3.02 -19.67 5.40
C ALA A 62 3.26 -18.65 4.28
N ASP A 63 4.19 -17.71 4.50
CA ASP A 63 4.65 -16.70 3.54
C ASP A 63 3.59 -15.74 2.97
N ALA A 64 2.39 -15.70 3.54
CA ALA A 64 1.48 -14.57 3.33
C ALA A 64 2.11 -13.31 3.92
N GLU A 65 2.20 -12.24 3.12
CA GLU A 65 2.84 -10.96 3.46
C GLU A 65 1.95 -9.80 3.00
N LEU A 66 1.82 -8.79 3.85
CA LEU A 66 1.26 -7.48 3.49
C LEU A 66 2.37 -6.49 3.17
N ASP A 67 2.08 -5.55 2.29
CA ASP A 67 3.04 -4.48 1.95
C ASP A 67 3.24 -3.54 3.13
N PHE A 68 2.15 -3.01 3.70
CA PHE A 68 2.20 -2.17 4.89
C PHE A 68 1.07 -2.47 5.87
N LEU A 69 1.37 -2.27 7.15
CA LEU A 69 0.43 -2.25 8.25
C LEU A 69 0.72 -1.00 9.07
N THR A 70 -0.28 -0.16 9.29
CA THR A 70 -0.14 1.03 10.13
C THR A 70 -1.14 0.99 11.29
N ASP A 71 -0.75 1.63 12.39
CA ASP A 71 -1.65 2.04 13.46
C ASP A 71 -1.79 3.56 13.36
N TYR A 72 -2.95 4.03 12.95
CA TYR A 72 -3.25 5.45 12.88
C TYR A 72 -4.34 5.78 13.90
N GLU A 73 -3.98 6.47 14.97
CA GLU A 73 -4.92 6.86 16.05
C GLU A 73 -5.69 5.66 16.63
N GLY A 74 -5.03 4.51 16.79
CA GLY A 74 -5.63 3.26 17.29
C GLY A 74 -6.37 2.45 16.22
N VAL A 75 -6.38 2.89 14.97
CA VAL A 75 -6.98 2.17 13.85
C VAL A 75 -5.93 1.30 13.17
N LEU A 76 -6.10 -0.01 13.32
CA LEU A 76 -5.33 -1.01 12.59
C LEU A 76 -5.72 -0.99 11.11
N LEU A 77 -4.82 -0.50 10.26
CA LEU A 77 -5.06 -0.34 8.83
C LEU A 77 -4.03 -1.14 8.01
N PRO A 78 -4.41 -2.28 7.41
CA PRO A 78 -3.60 -2.96 6.42
C PRO A 78 -3.70 -2.26 5.06
N ILE A 79 -2.56 -2.13 4.38
CA ILE A 79 -2.44 -1.49 3.06
C ILE A 79 -1.76 -2.46 2.11
N GLU A 80 -2.44 -2.79 1.02
CA GLU A 80 -1.92 -3.59 -0.09
C GLU A 80 -1.64 -2.69 -1.30
N VAL A 81 -0.47 -2.86 -1.92
CA VAL A 81 0.00 -2.08 -3.07
C VAL A 81 -0.01 -2.94 -4.32
N LYS A 82 -0.66 -2.45 -5.39
CA LYS A 82 -0.72 -3.14 -6.67
C LYS A 82 -0.16 -2.28 -7.79
N ALA A 83 0.98 -2.71 -8.34
CA ALA A 83 1.64 -2.09 -9.49
C ALA A 83 1.01 -2.50 -10.86
N ALA A 84 0.29 -3.62 -10.90
CA ALA A 84 -0.33 -4.17 -12.10
C ALA A 84 -1.78 -4.58 -11.83
N ASP A 85 -2.55 -4.79 -12.90
CA ASP A 85 -3.99 -5.05 -12.83
C ASP A 85 -4.39 -6.43 -12.27
N ASN A 86 -3.42 -7.28 -11.92
CA ASN A 86 -3.69 -8.61 -11.36
C ASN A 86 -4.02 -8.53 -9.86
N THR A 87 -5.32 -8.58 -9.55
CA THR A 87 -5.92 -8.08 -8.31
C THR A 87 -6.17 -9.09 -7.20
N LYS A 88 -5.60 -10.29 -7.23
CA LYS A 88 -5.77 -11.22 -6.09
C LYS A 88 -4.89 -10.79 -4.92
N ALA A 89 -5.45 -9.97 -4.02
CA ALA A 89 -4.86 -9.59 -2.74
C ALA A 89 -5.08 -10.71 -1.70
N LYS A 90 -4.53 -11.91 -1.97
CA LYS A 90 -4.72 -13.09 -1.11
C LYS A 90 -4.27 -12.83 0.33
N SER A 91 -3.13 -12.14 0.52
CA SER A 91 -2.61 -11.76 1.84
C SER A 91 -3.55 -10.81 2.57
N LEU A 92 -4.07 -9.79 1.89
CA LEU A 92 -5.05 -8.86 2.46
C LEU A 92 -6.30 -9.58 2.93
N HIS A 93 -6.89 -10.43 2.09
CA HIS A 93 -8.05 -11.24 2.46
C HIS A 93 -7.77 -12.13 3.69
N LEU A 94 -6.60 -12.80 3.73
CA LEU A 94 -6.19 -13.60 4.88
C LEU A 94 -6.05 -12.76 6.15
N PHE A 95 -5.54 -11.54 6.04
CA PHE A 95 -5.43 -10.61 7.15
C PHE A 95 -6.81 -10.16 7.63
N CYS A 96 -7.68 -9.74 6.71
CA CYS A 96 -9.04 -9.29 7.01
C CYS A 96 -9.85 -10.38 7.71
N ASN A 97 -9.83 -11.61 7.20
CA ASN A 97 -10.51 -12.74 7.83
C ASN A 97 -10.00 -13.05 9.25
N ARG A 98 -8.70 -12.86 9.48
CA ARG A 98 -8.07 -13.21 10.78
C ARG A 98 -8.30 -12.14 11.84
N TYR A 99 -8.12 -10.87 11.47
CA TYR A 99 -8.08 -9.77 12.43
C TYR A 99 -9.30 -8.87 12.38
N LYS A 100 -10.15 -9.01 11.36
CA LYS A 100 -11.38 -8.23 11.15
C LYS A 100 -11.17 -6.73 11.37
N PRO A 101 -10.14 -6.11 10.74
CA PRO A 101 -9.97 -4.67 10.84
C PRO A 101 -11.20 -3.98 10.26
N LYS A 102 -11.59 -2.84 10.82
CA LYS A 102 -12.75 -2.10 10.32
C LYS A 102 -12.54 -1.57 8.90
N ILE A 103 -11.31 -1.16 8.60
CA ILE A 103 -10.89 -0.58 7.33
C ILE A 103 -9.66 -1.31 6.78
N ALA A 104 -9.59 -1.43 5.46
CA ALA A 104 -8.39 -1.80 4.73
C ALA A 104 -8.24 -0.93 3.48
N VAL A 105 -7.02 -0.82 2.96
CA VAL A 105 -6.75 -0.07 1.73
C VAL A 105 -6.03 -0.94 0.72
N LYS A 106 -6.49 -0.89 -0.52
CA LYS A 106 -5.77 -1.38 -1.69
C LYS A 106 -5.43 -0.17 -2.56
N THR A 107 -4.15 0.13 -2.75
CA THR A 107 -3.73 1.23 -3.61
C THR A 107 -3.13 0.75 -4.93
N SER A 108 -3.53 1.38 -6.04
CA SER A 108 -3.17 0.96 -7.40
C SER A 108 -3.40 2.08 -8.42
N LEU A 109 -3.21 1.81 -9.71
CA LEU A 109 -3.58 2.76 -10.78
C LEU A 109 -5.08 2.73 -11.14
N LYS A 110 -5.88 1.85 -10.51
CA LYS A 110 -7.34 1.79 -10.74
C LYS A 110 -8.04 3.01 -10.13
N ASN A 111 -9.25 3.29 -10.63
CA ASN A 111 -10.13 4.33 -10.08
C ASN A 111 -10.53 4.06 -8.63
N VAL A 112 -11.00 5.13 -7.97
CA VAL A 112 -11.61 5.03 -6.64
C VAL A 112 -12.78 4.05 -6.68
N GLY A 113 -12.88 3.23 -5.65
CA GLY A 113 -14.02 2.37 -5.39
C GLY A 113 -13.83 1.63 -4.08
N ASP A 114 -14.76 0.77 -3.74
CA ASP A 114 -14.77 0.07 -2.47
C ASP A 114 -15.51 -1.26 -2.58
N ILE A 115 -15.21 -2.16 -1.64
CA ILE A 115 -15.89 -3.44 -1.46
C ILE A 115 -15.91 -3.82 0.02
N MET A 116 -16.84 -4.70 0.39
CA MET A 116 -16.79 -5.40 1.68
C MET A 116 -16.08 -6.75 1.54
N ASP A 117 -15.15 -7.05 2.46
CA ASP A 117 -14.54 -8.37 2.62
C ASP A 117 -14.83 -8.87 4.05
N GLY A 118 -15.90 -9.66 4.18
CA GLY A 118 -16.47 -9.98 5.48
C GLY A 118 -16.97 -8.71 6.20
N GLU A 119 -16.39 -8.44 7.37
CA GLU A 119 -16.72 -7.26 8.20
C GLU A 119 -15.82 -6.05 7.89
N THR A 120 -14.84 -6.20 6.99
CA THR A 120 -13.87 -5.16 6.65
C THR A 120 -14.30 -4.38 5.42
N HIS A 121 -14.33 -3.04 5.51
CA HIS A 121 -14.51 -2.17 4.36
C HIS A 121 -13.16 -1.90 3.68
N ILE A 122 -13.01 -2.33 2.42
CA ILE A 122 -11.78 -2.17 1.65
C ILE A 122 -11.92 -1.03 0.65
N TRP A 123 -11.19 0.05 0.88
CA TRP A 123 -11.07 1.16 -0.06
C TRP A 123 -10.03 0.87 -1.15
N SER A 124 -10.43 0.96 -2.41
CA SER A 124 -9.52 1.03 -3.56
C SER A 124 -9.15 2.50 -3.80
N ILE A 125 -7.93 2.90 -3.43
CA ILE A 125 -7.47 4.29 -3.52
C ILE A 125 -6.42 4.41 -4.64
N PRO A 126 -6.64 5.21 -5.70
CA PRO A 126 -5.62 5.41 -6.73
C PRO A 126 -4.33 5.94 -6.11
N LEU A 127 -3.16 5.52 -6.63
CA LEU A 127 -1.85 5.93 -6.11
C LEU A 127 -1.73 7.45 -6.00
N TYR A 128 -2.19 8.19 -7.01
CA TYR A 128 -2.17 9.65 -7.04
C TYR A 128 -3.14 10.33 -6.05
N VAL A 129 -4.06 9.57 -5.44
CA VAL A 129 -5.01 10.05 -4.41
C VAL A 129 -4.54 9.67 -3.00
N LEU A 130 -3.47 8.88 -2.85
CA LEU A 130 -3.04 8.35 -1.56
C LEU A 130 -2.77 9.42 -0.49
N PHE A 131 -2.42 10.64 -0.88
CA PHE A 131 -2.30 11.79 0.04
C PHE A 131 -3.60 12.10 0.82
N ARG A 132 -4.75 11.58 0.39
CA ARG A 132 -6.06 11.69 1.05
C ARG A 132 -6.36 10.54 2.01
N LEU A 133 -5.41 9.63 2.27
CA LEU A 133 -5.61 8.43 3.08
C LEU A 133 -6.29 8.73 4.43
N LYS A 134 -5.82 9.76 5.15
CA LYS A 134 -6.41 10.17 6.43
C LYS A 134 -7.90 10.50 6.29
N GLY A 135 -8.33 11.15 5.20
CA GLY A 135 -9.73 11.45 4.95
C GLY A 135 -10.62 10.20 4.85
N HIS A 136 -10.12 9.12 4.24
CA HIS A 136 -10.84 7.84 4.21
C HIS A 136 -10.96 7.21 5.60
N ILE A 137 -9.90 7.27 6.41
CA ILE A 137 -9.93 6.79 7.80
C ILE A 137 -10.95 7.58 8.62
N PHE A 138 -10.93 8.91 8.53
CA PHE A 138 -11.86 9.76 9.28
C PHE A 138 -13.31 9.50 8.89
N HIS A 139 -13.58 9.34 7.59
CA HIS A 139 -14.90 8.98 7.10
C HIS A 139 -15.36 7.62 7.67
N GLU A 140 -14.52 6.60 7.58
CA GLU A 140 -14.86 5.25 8.06
C GLU A 140 -15.10 5.20 9.57
N MET A 141 -14.33 5.98 10.32
CA MET A 141 -14.43 6.05 11.78
C MET A 141 -15.52 7.00 12.27
N ASN A 142 -16.20 7.72 11.36
CA ASN A 142 -17.14 8.79 11.70
C ASN A 142 -16.53 9.85 12.63
N TRP A 143 -15.24 10.15 12.43
CA TRP A 143 -14.55 11.19 13.17
C TRP A 143 -14.82 12.56 12.58
N LYS A 144 -14.96 13.57 13.45
CA LYS A 144 -15.05 14.96 13.00
C LYS A 144 -13.67 15.35 12.45
N ASN A 145 -13.65 15.86 11.23
CA ASN A 145 -12.46 16.56 10.73
C ASN A 145 -12.26 17.80 11.58
N ASN A 146 -11.33 17.75 12.53
CA ASN A 146 -10.81 18.95 13.18
C ASN A 146 -9.83 19.59 12.18
N GLN A 147 -10.36 20.21 11.13
CA GLN A 147 -9.62 21.17 10.32
C GLN A 147 -9.85 22.58 10.87
#